data_AF-A0A662UGM0-F1
#
_entry.id   AF-A0A662UGM0-F1
#
_cell.length_a   1.000
_cell.length_b   1.000
_cell.length_c   1.000
_cell.angle_alpha   90.00
_cell.angle_beta   90.00
_cell.angle_gamma   90.00
#
_symmetry.space_group_name_H-M   'P 1'
#
loop_
_entity.id
_entity.type
_entity.pdbx_description
1 polymer ?
#
loop_
_entity_poly.entity_id
_entity_poly.type
_entity_poly.pdbx_seq_one_letter_code
_entity_poly.pdbx_strand_id
1 'polypeptide(L)'
;MAGIDERKVLTKLVEYLRESLSYEIWHWKNYVLRAKELFPRRPEIDLIICRKEKDAKVPPLFAAEVKYIRSTKTGRVSPSYYSGLDEALALLILGFDKVMLIHLVEEKVLSMVFLDYAKLLSGTIKSLKLPLGYRVYALTLSGDLYIYRTIRLGTGNTYNLEDLWVTPPPNPLLKGNSSLGEIVRRNRRALVNTLGIKDVHPY
;
A
#
# COMPACT_ATOMS: atom_id res chain seq x y z
N MET A 1 -14.78 -19.86 -14.16
CA MET A 1 -14.70 -18.48 -13.61
C MET A 1 -13.73 -17.68 -14.45
N ALA A 2 -14.22 -16.62 -15.11
CA ALA A 2 -13.37 -15.66 -15.81
C ALA A 2 -12.45 -14.99 -14.77
N GLY A 3 -11.16 -14.88 -15.06
CA GLY A 3 -10.21 -14.24 -14.15
C GLY A 3 -10.60 -12.77 -14.00
N ILE A 4 -10.82 -12.32 -12.77
CA ILE A 4 -11.06 -10.90 -12.50
C ILE A 4 -9.79 -10.14 -12.84
N ASP A 5 -9.98 -9.06 -13.59
CA ASP A 5 -8.93 -8.11 -13.94
C ASP A 5 -8.46 -7.37 -12.68
N GLU A 6 -7.20 -7.57 -12.32
CA GLU A 6 -6.52 -6.88 -11.20
C GLU A 6 -6.63 -5.36 -11.33
N ARG A 7 -6.70 -4.82 -12.56
CA ARG A 7 -6.92 -3.39 -12.78
C ARG A 7 -8.29 -2.93 -12.30
N LYS A 8 -9.34 -3.75 -12.47
CA LYS A 8 -10.69 -3.44 -11.98
C LYS A 8 -10.72 -3.41 -10.46
N VAL A 9 -10.00 -4.34 -9.83
CA VAL A 9 -9.84 -4.43 -8.38
C VAL A 9 -9.13 -3.19 -7.84
N LEU A 10 -8.02 -2.79 -8.45
CA LEU A 10 -7.27 -1.59 -8.06
C LEU A 10 -8.10 -0.31 -8.28
N THR A 11 -8.85 -0.21 -9.39
CA THR A 11 -9.76 0.91 -9.66
C THR A 11 -10.76 1.09 -8.51
N LYS A 12 -11.38 -0.01 -8.07
CA LYS A 12 -12.36 0.03 -6.99
C LYS A 12 -11.75 0.34 -5.64
N LEU A 13 -10.54 -0.14 -5.37
CA LEU A 13 -9.79 0.28 -4.19
C LEU A 13 -9.55 1.78 -4.18
N VAL A 14 -9.17 2.37 -5.32
CA VAL A 14 -8.93 3.81 -5.44
C VAL A 14 -10.21 4.62 -5.23
N GLU A 15 -11.33 4.21 -5.81
CA GLU A 15 -12.64 4.83 -5.59
C GLU A 15 -12.99 4.81 -4.10
N TYR A 16 -12.91 3.64 -3.48
CA TYR A 16 -13.17 3.46 -2.05
C TYR A 16 -12.26 4.32 -1.15
N LEU A 17 -10.97 4.36 -1.46
CA LEU A 17 -10.01 5.16 -0.71
C LEU A 17 -10.23 6.66 -0.89
N ARG A 18 -10.67 7.12 -2.06
CA ARG A 18 -11.02 8.54 -2.30
C ARG A 18 -12.23 9.00 -1.48
N GLU A 19 -13.22 8.12 -1.31
CA GLU A 19 -14.38 8.41 -0.49
C GLU A 19 -14.05 8.41 1.02
N SER A 20 -13.02 7.68 1.42
CA SER A 20 -12.70 7.44 2.82
C SER A 20 -11.46 8.15 3.36
N LEU A 21 -10.65 8.77 2.50
CA LEU A 21 -9.44 9.50 2.88
C LEU A 21 -9.58 10.98 2.58
N SER A 22 -9.05 11.81 3.48
CA SER A 22 -8.85 13.26 3.26
C SER A 22 -7.67 13.57 2.34
N TYR A 23 -7.13 12.56 1.65
CA TYR A 23 -5.91 12.64 0.83
C TYR A 23 -6.25 12.32 -0.63
N GLU A 24 -5.50 12.91 -1.55
CA GLU A 24 -5.72 12.67 -2.97
C GLU A 24 -4.86 11.49 -3.45
N ILE A 25 -5.52 10.55 -4.14
CA ILE A 25 -4.83 9.44 -4.81
C ILE A 25 -4.46 9.91 -6.21
N TRP A 26 -3.17 10.20 -6.36
CA TRP A 26 -2.65 10.90 -7.53
C TRP A 26 -2.20 9.95 -8.64
N HIS A 27 -1.66 8.77 -8.29
CA HIS A 27 -1.38 7.70 -9.25
C HIS A 27 -1.88 6.36 -8.75
N TRP A 28 -2.38 5.55 -9.69
CA TRP A 28 -2.95 4.24 -9.37
C TRP A 28 -2.84 3.20 -10.50
N LYS A 29 -2.00 3.43 -11.51
CA LYS A 29 -1.75 2.45 -12.58
C LYS A 29 -0.25 2.27 -12.75
N ASN A 30 0.32 1.28 -12.05
CA ASN A 30 1.71 0.82 -12.11
C ASN A 30 2.66 1.94 -12.53
N TYR A 31 2.75 2.96 -11.68
CA TYR A 31 3.46 4.16 -12.04
C TYR A 31 4.95 3.84 -12.14
N VAL A 32 5.44 3.80 -13.38
CA VAL A 32 6.87 3.60 -13.64
C VAL A 32 7.56 4.96 -13.52
N LEU A 33 8.22 5.18 -12.40
CA LEU A 33 8.98 6.41 -12.19
C LEU A 33 10.26 6.37 -13.05
N ARG A 34 10.18 6.91 -14.26
CA ARG A 34 11.29 6.95 -15.23
C ARG A 34 12.17 8.19 -14.99
N ALA A 35 13.05 8.12 -14.00
CA ALA A 35 14.13 9.10 -13.88
C ALA A 35 15.50 8.42 -13.99
N LYS A 36 16.38 8.98 -14.82
CA LYS A 36 17.76 8.47 -15.02
C LYS A 36 18.60 8.54 -13.73
N GLU A 37 18.25 9.49 -12.87
CA GLU A 37 18.96 9.83 -11.63
C GLU A 37 18.49 9.02 -10.41
N LEU A 38 17.38 8.28 -10.54
CA LEU A 38 16.80 7.47 -9.45
C LEU A 38 17.38 6.06 -9.39
N PHE A 39 17.49 5.54 -8.17
CA PHE A 39 17.78 4.14 -7.90
C PHE A 39 16.73 3.55 -6.92
N PRO A 40 16.12 2.40 -7.21
CA PRO A 40 16.21 1.62 -8.45
C PRO A 40 15.68 2.39 -9.66
N ARG A 41 16.17 2.05 -10.85
CA ARG A 41 15.71 2.63 -12.11
C ARG A 41 14.42 1.94 -12.53
N ARG A 42 13.33 2.70 -12.65
CA ARG A 42 11.97 2.22 -13.04
C ARG A 42 11.28 1.34 -11.98
N PRO A 43 11.12 1.83 -10.74
CA PRO A 43 10.25 1.15 -9.80
C PRO A 43 8.82 1.14 -10.33
N GLU A 44 8.11 0.05 -10.13
CA GLU A 44 6.66 0.02 -10.25
C GLU A 44 6.06 0.38 -8.90
N ILE A 45 5.10 1.30 -8.91
CA ILE A 45 4.45 1.78 -7.69
C ILE A 45 2.94 1.68 -7.94
N ASP A 46 2.25 0.91 -7.10
CA ASP A 46 0.82 0.69 -7.27
C ASP A 46 0.03 1.96 -7.00
N LEU A 47 0.25 2.59 -5.84
CA LEU A 47 -0.43 3.82 -5.44
C LEU A 47 0.56 4.91 -4.98
N ILE A 48 0.29 6.15 -5.40
CA ILE A 48 0.90 7.36 -4.82
C ILE A 48 -0.21 8.25 -4.28
N ILE A 49 -0.09 8.60 -3.00
CA ILE A 49 -1.07 9.39 -2.27
C ILE A 49 -0.37 10.63 -1.71
N CYS A 50 -0.97 11.81 -1.90
CA CYS A 50 -0.44 13.08 -1.39
C CYS A 50 -1.57 13.97 -0.88
N ARG A 51 -1.20 14.97 -0.07
CA ARG A 51 -2.13 16.05 0.30
C ARG A 51 -2.19 17.07 -0.82
N LYS A 52 -3.34 17.72 -0.96
CA LYS A 52 -3.54 18.87 -1.82
C LYS A 52 -3.92 20.07 -0.98
N GLU A 53 -3.16 21.15 -1.09
CA GLU A 53 -3.40 22.42 -0.41
C GLU A 53 -3.37 23.54 -1.45
N LYS A 54 -4.49 24.28 -1.61
CA LYS A 54 -4.62 25.39 -2.57
C LYS A 54 -4.09 25.03 -3.97
N ASP A 55 -4.54 23.88 -4.47
CA ASP A 55 -4.14 23.28 -5.75
C ASP A 55 -2.69 22.78 -5.89
N ALA A 56 -1.85 22.96 -4.88
CA ALA A 56 -0.51 22.39 -4.84
C ALA A 56 -0.52 21.02 -4.14
N LYS A 57 0.23 20.07 -4.71
CA LYS A 57 0.55 18.83 -4.00
C LYS A 57 1.64 19.11 -2.99
N VAL A 58 1.43 18.67 -1.75
CA VAL A 58 2.37 18.93 -0.66
C VAL A 58 2.66 17.64 0.12
N PRO A 59 3.81 17.57 0.81
CA PRO A 59 4.11 16.47 1.72
C PRO A 59 3.05 16.29 2.83
N PRO A 60 2.98 15.10 3.46
CA PRO A 60 3.80 13.92 3.19
C PRO A 60 3.35 13.15 1.93
N LEU A 61 4.31 12.59 1.21
CA LEU A 61 4.09 11.63 0.13
C LEU A 61 4.02 10.22 0.69
N PHE A 62 2.93 9.54 0.38
CA PHE A 62 2.76 8.13 0.64
C PHE A 62 2.89 7.33 -0.64
N ALA A 63 3.52 6.17 -0.55
CA ALA A 63 3.36 5.11 -1.53
C ALA A 63 2.69 3.90 -0.90
N ALA A 64 1.95 3.13 -1.70
CA ALA A 64 1.47 1.83 -1.26
C ALA A 64 1.76 0.75 -2.30
N GLU A 65 2.14 -0.42 -1.80
CA GLU A 65 2.13 -1.69 -2.51
C GLU A 65 0.80 -2.39 -2.23
N VAL A 66 0.15 -2.92 -3.26
CA VAL A 66 -1.18 -3.53 -3.19
C VAL A 66 -1.13 -4.97 -3.67
N LYS A 67 -1.45 -5.92 -2.80
CA LYS A 67 -1.60 -7.33 -3.19
C LYS A 67 -3.07 -7.74 -3.18
N TYR A 68 -3.55 -8.20 -4.33
CA TYR A 68 -4.87 -8.84 -4.45
C TYR A 68 -4.76 -10.33 -4.19
N ILE A 69 -5.38 -10.79 -3.11
CA ILE A 69 -5.32 -12.16 -2.63
C ILE A 69 -6.65 -12.87 -2.92
N ARG A 70 -6.57 -13.93 -3.72
CA ARG A 70 -7.72 -14.75 -4.14
C ARG A 70 -7.41 -16.23 -4.15
N SER A 71 -8.45 -17.04 -4.18
CA SER A 71 -8.31 -18.46 -4.48
C SER A 71 -7.92 -18.63 -5.94
N THR A 72 -6.89 -19.45 -6.19
CA THR A 72 -6.53 -19.86 -7.56
C THR A 72 -7.59 -20.81 -8.12
N LYS A 73 -7.58 -21.02 -9.45
CA LYS A 73 -8.49 -21.98 -10.13
C LYS A 73 -8.41 -23.41 -9.59
N THR A 74 -7.31 -23.77 -8.92
CA THR A 74 -7.08 -25.08 -8.29
C THR A 74 -7.49 -25.11 -6.80
N GLY A 75 -8.14 -24.06 -6.29
CA GLY A 75 -8.59 -23.96 -4.90
C GLY A 75 -7.48 -23.63 -3.90
N ARG A 76 -6.22 -23.50 -4.34
CA ARG A 76 -5.12 -23.07 -3.48
C ARG A 76 -5.14 -21.55 -3.31
N VAL A 77 -4.97 -21.07 -2.10
CA VAL A 77 -4.63 -19.66 -1.84
C VAL A 77 -3.11 -19.56 -1.93
N SER A 78 -2.61 -18.75 -2.86
CA SER A 78 -1.20 -18.39 -2.93
C SER A 78 -1.14 -16.87 -2.96
N PRO A 79 -0.50 -16.27 -1.95
CA PRO A 79 0.90 -15.94 -2.20
C PRO A 79 1.85 -16.42 -1.08
N SER A 80 3.14 -16.08 -1.22
CA SER A 80 4.19 -16.35 -0.23
C SER A 80 3.88 -15.76 1.16
N TYR A 81 4.51 -16.33 2.20
CA TYR A 81 4.34 -15.94 3.61
C TYR A 81 4.69 -14.47 3.91
N TYR A 82 5.27 -13.69 3.00
CA TYR A 82 5.53 -12.25 3.20
C TYR A 82 5.15 -11.42 1.97
N SER A 83 4.14 -11.87 1.21
CA SER A 83 3.79 -11.24 -0.07
C SER A 83 3.63 -9.71 0.04
N GLY A 84 4.42 -8.95 -0.72
CA GLY A 84 4.35 -7.50 -0.74
C GLY A 84 5.23 -6.79 0.29
N LEU A 85 5.82 -7.49 1.26
CA LEU A 85 6.58 -6.85 2.32
C LEU A 85 7.90 -6.26 1.80
N ASP A 86 8.64 -7.03 1.02
CA ASP A 86 9.90 -6.62 0.40
C ASP A 86 9.68 -5.52 -0.64
N GLU A 87 8.64 -5.62 -1.47
CA GLU A 87 8.30 -4.56 -2.42
C GLU A 87 7.90 -3.27 -1.69
N ALA A 88 7.06 -3.36 -0.64
CA ALA A 88 6.72 -2.19 0.16
C ALA A 88 7.98 -1.56 0.78
N LEU A 89 8.84 -2.34 1.43
CA LEU A 89 10.09 -1.83 2.02
C LEU A 89 11.00 -1.15 0.98
N ALA A 90 11.04 -1.66 -0.25
CA ALA A 90 11.81 -1.05 -1.33
C ALA A 90 11.34 0.37 -1.68
N LEU A 91 10.05 0.68 -1.48
CA LEU A 91 9.51 2.04 -1.69
C LEU A 91 10.15 3.09 -0.76
N LEU A 92 10.67 2.69 0.40
CA LEU A 92 11.40 3.60 1.29
C LEU A 92 12.68 4.11 0.64
N ILE A 93 13.34 3.29 -0.17
CA ILE A 93 14.57 3.66 -0.88
C ILE A 93 14.29 4.76 -1.92
N LEU A 94 13.09 4.78 -2.50
CA LEU A 94 12.65 5.81 -3.45
C LEU A 94 12.41 7.17 -2.80
N GLY A 95 12.45 7.25 -1.48
CA GLY A 95 12.27 8.50 -0.74
C GLY A 95 10.81 8.87 -0.55
N PHE A 96 9.86 7.92 -0.48
CA PHE A 96 8.54 8.25 0.05
C PHE A 96 8.63 8.59 1.54
N ASP A 97 7.83 9.56 2.00
CA ASP A 97 7.84 9.97 3.41
C ASP A 97 7.18 8.89 4.29
N LYS A 98 6.20 8.17 3.73
CA LYS A 98 5.47 7.09 4.38
C LYS A 98 5.16 5.99 3.36
N VAL A 99 5.15 4.74 3.81
CA VAL A 99 4.94 3.57 2.95
C VAL A 99 3.90 2.65 3.57
N MET A 100 3.05 2.06 2.74
CA MET A 100 1.97 1.17 3.20
C MET A 100 1.91 -0.11 2.37
N LEU A 101 1.70 -1.24 3.02
CA LEU A 101 1.28 -2.48 2.38
C LEU A 101 -0.24 -2.63 2.52
N ILE A 102 -0.94 -2.86 1.41
CA ILE A 102 -2.38 -3.09 1.38
C ILE A 102 -2.66 -4.50 0.86
N HIS A 103 -3.30 -5.31 1.68
CA HIS A 103 -3.88 -6.58 1.25
C HIS A 103 -5.36 -6.41 0.95
N LEU A 104 -5.75 -6.70 -0.28
CA LEU A 104 -7.15 -6.78 -0.68
C LEU A 104 -7.50 -8.24 -0.90
N VAL A 105 -8.35 -8.79 -0.06
CA VAL A 105 -8.53 -10.25 0.05
C VAL A 105 -9.98 -10.61 -0.21
N GLU A 106 -10.25 -11.60 -1.06
CA GLU A 106 -11.61 -12.13 -1.21
C GLU A 106 -12.18 -12.58 0.14
N GLU A 107 -13.40 -12.17 0.49
CA GLU A 107 -13.98 -12.39 1.83
C GLU A 107 -13.95 -13.87 2.24
N LYS A 108 -14.24 -14.77 1.30
CA LYS A 108 -14.17 -16.22 1.53
C LYS A 108 -12.75 -16.69 1.85
N VAL A 109 -11.73 -16.14 1.18
CA VAL A 109 -10.32 -16.46 1.46
C VAL A 109 -9.91 -15.89 2.81
N LEU A 110 -10.34 -14.65 3.09
CA LEU A 110 -10.03 -13.96 4.33
C LEU A 110 -10.57 -14.71 5.55
N SER A 111 -11.86 -15.06 5.52
CA SER A 111 -12.54 -15.77 6.61
C SER A 111 -12.02 -17.19 6.84
N MET A 112 -11.60 -17.91 5.79
CA MET A 112 -11.18 -19.31 5.93
C MET A 112 -9.71 -19.48 6.31
N VAL A 113 -8.79 -18.71 5.72
CA VAL A 113 -7.35 -19.01 5.83
C VAL A 113 -6.44 -17.80 5.99
N PHE A 114 -6.83 -16.61 5.52
CA PHE A 114 -5.91 -15.47 5.48
C PHE A 114 -6.00 -14.56 6.70
N LEU A 115 -7.05 -14.64 7.52
CA LEU A 115 -7.19 -13.77 8.69
C LEU A 115 -6.04 -13.95 9.68
N ASP A 116 -5.65 -15.19 9.98
CA ASP A 116 -4.54 -15.45 10.91
C ASP A 116 -3.19 -15.03 10.34
N TYR A 117 -3.03 -15.14 9.01
CA TYR A 117 -1.90 -14.56 8.31
C TYR A 117 -1.85 -13.03 8.46
N ALA A 118 -2.97 -12.34 8.24
CA ALA A 118 -3.04 -10.90 8.39
C ALA A 118 -2.77 -10.45 9.85
N LYS A 119 -3.24 -11.21 10.85
CA LYS A 119 -2.90 -11.01 12.26
C LYS A 119 -1.41 -11.13 12.51
N LEU A 120 -0.80 -12.21 12.02
CA LEU A 120 0.62 -12.44 12.17
C LEU A 120 1.45 -11.33 11.53
N LEU A 121 1.15 -10.96 10.28
CA LEU A 121 1.87 -9.90 9.58
C LEU A 121 1.74 -8.54 10.30
N SER A 122 0.52 -8.19 10.73
CA SER A 122 0.28 -7.00 11.57
C SER A 122 1.11 -7.04 12.85
N GLY A 123 1.11 -8.19 13.55
CA GLY A 123 1.91 -8.42 14.75
C GLY A 123 3.41 -8.28 14.50
N THR A 124 3.92 -8.84 13.41
CA THR A 124 5.34 -8.76 13.01
C THR A 124 5.75 -7.33 12.71
N ILE A 125 4.97 -6.60 11.90
CA ILE A 125 5.24 -5.20 11.58
C ILE A 125 5.30 -4.35 12.87
N LYS A 126 4.33 -4.54 13.78
CA LYS A 126 4.28 -3.83 15.07
C LYS A 126 5.48 -4.20 15.97
N SER A 127 5.73 -5.50 16.15
CA SER A 127 6.75 -6.02 17.08
C SER A 127 8.17 -5.67 16.63
N LEU A 128 8.46 -5.81 15.34
CA LEU A 128 9.76 -5.48 14.75
C LEU A 128 9.90 -3.98 14.44
N LYS A 129 8.85 -3.18 14.68
CA LYS A 129 8.81 -1.73 14.38
C LYS A 129 9.22 -1.43 12.95
N LEU A 130 8.72 -2.22 12.00
CA LEU A 130 9.08 -2.04 10.60
C LEU A 130 8.58 -0.66 10.10
N PRO A 131 9.35 0.02 9.23
CA PRO A 131 9.02 1.36 8.75
C PRO A 131 7.92 1.37 7.66
N LEU A 132 6.85 0.62 7.85
CA LEU A 132 5.68 0.60 6.96
C LEU A 132 4.37 0.52 7.73
N GLY A 133 3.32 1.03 7.12
CA GLY A 133 1.94 0.80 7.53
C GLY A 133 1.38 -0.46 6.90
N TYR A 134 0.29 -0.95 7.46
CA TYR A 134 -0.40 -2.15 6.97
C TYR A 134 -1.89 -1.93 6.99
N ARG A 135 -2.57 -2.33 5.91
CA ARG A 135 -4.02 -2.40 5.84
C ARG A 135 -4.44 -3.69 5.19
N VAL A 136 -5.55 -4.23 5.68
CA VAL A 136 -6.24 -5.35 5.06
C VAL A 136 -7.70 -5.00 4.87
N TYR A 137 -8.22 -5.35 3.70
CA TYR A 137 -9.60 -5.12 3.30
C TYR A 137 -10.17 -6.42 2.75
N ALA A 138 -11.47 -6.65 3.00
CA ALA A 138 -12.19 -7.74 2.37
C ALA A 138 -12.83 -7.28 1.06
N LEU A 139 -12.94 -8.19 0.11
CA LEU A 139 -13.50 -7.98 -1.22
C LEU A 139 -14.62 -9.00 -1.49
N THR A 140 -15.77 -8.56 -1.97
CA THR A 140 -16.80 -9.46 -2.52
C THR A 140 -17.01 -9.24 -4.01
N LEU A 141 -17.46 -10.31 -4.67
CA LEU A 141 -17.63 -10.39 -6.12
C LEU A 141 -19.04 -10.91 -6.39
N SER A 142 -20.03 -10.07 -6.15
CA SER A 142 -21.45 -10.40 -6.33
C SER A 142 -22.09 -9.35 -7.23
N GLY A 143 -21.90 -9.51 -8.55
CA GLY A 143 -22.30 -8.54 -9.58
C GLY A 143 -21.36 -7.33 -9.63
N ASP A 144 -21.30 -6.59 -8.54
CA ASP A 144 -20.36 -5.50 -8.30
C ASP A 144 -19.28 -5.89 -7.28
N LEU A 145 -18.22 -5.08 -7.27
CA LEU A 145 -17.09 -5.23 -6.37
C LEU A 145 -17.27 -4.29 -5.18
N TYR A 146 -17.33 -4.86 -3.99
CA TYR A 146 -17.48 -4.13 -2.74
C TYR A 146 -16.29 -4.38 -1.82
N ILE A 147 -15.88 -3.33 -1.12
CA ILE A 147 -14.75 -3.34 -0.18
C ILE A 147 -15.28 -3.16 1.24
N TYR A 148 -14.87 -4.05 2.14
CA TYR A 148 -15.33 -4.06 3.53
C TYR A 148 -14.16 -3.98 4.50
N ARG A 149 -14.45 -3.38 5.67
CA ARG A 149 -13.56 -3.35 6.84
C ARG A 149 -13.99 -4.33 7.92
N THR A 150 -15.10 -5.01 7.73
CA THR A 150 -15.63 -5.99 8.68
C THR A 150 -16.03 -7.23 7.90
N ILE A 151 -15.68 -8.41 8.40
CA ILE A 151 -16.07 -9.70 7.83
C ILE A 151 -16.88 -10.53 8.81
N ARG A 152 -17.64 -11.49 8.29
CA ARG A 152 -18.35 -12.49 9.09
C ARG A 152 -17.50 -13.75 9.26
N LEU A 153 -17.43 -14.28 10.48
CA LEU A 153 -16.68 -15.49 10.85
C LEU A 153 -17.62 -16.62 11.27
N GLY A 154 -18.56 -17.00 10.39
CA GLY A 154 -19.57 -18.03 10.68
C GLY A 154 -20.84 -17.47 11.32
N THR A 155 -21.53 -18.26 12.14
CA THR A 155 -22.86 -17.92 12.69
C THR A 155 -22.79 -16.81 13.75
N GLY A 156 -22.91 -15.56 13.30
CA GLY A 156 -23.13 -14.37 14.14
C GLY A 156 -21.88 -13.60 14.53
N ASN A 157 -20.68 -14.18 14.36
CA ASN A 157 -19.43 -13.50 14.70
C ASN A 157 -18.98 -12.58 13.57
N THR A 158 -18.48 -11.40 13.94
CA THR A 158 -17.83 -10.47 13.01
C THR A 158 -16.43 -10.15 13.49
N TYR A 159 -15.58 -9.72 12.56
CA TYR A 159 -14.22 -9.27 12.87
C TYR A 159 -13.96 -7.93 12.21
N ASN A 160 -13.54 -6.94 13.00
CA ASN A 160 -13.14 -5.63 12.52
C ASN A 160 -11.69 -5.68 12.02
N LEU A 161 -11.49 -5.52 10.72
CA LEU A 161 -10.17 -5.54 10.10
C LEU A 161 -9.32 -4.31 10.47
N GLU A 162 -9.94 -3.22 10.94
CA GLU A 162 -9.20 -2.04 11.38
C GLU A 162 -8.31 -2.32 12.61
N ASP A 163 -8.67 -3.32 13.42
CA ASP A 163 -7.85 -3.76 14.57
C ASP A 163 -6.48 -4.28 14.12
N LEU A 164 -6.37 -4.72 12.86
CA LEU A 164 -5.14 -5.19 12.24
C LEU A 164 -4.31 -4.07 11.61
N TRP A 165 -4.87 -2.88 11.45
CA TRP A 165 -4.19 -1.83 10.72
C TRP A 165 -2.99 -1.28 11.50
N VAL A 166 -1.98 -0.84 10.74
CA VAL A 166 -0.78 -0.19 11.25
C VAL A 166 -0.64 1.15 10.56
N THR A 167 -0.57 2.22 11.33
CA THR A 167 -0.28 3.55 10.81
C THR A 167 1.17 3.64 10.36
N PRO A 168 1.46 4.06 9.12
CA PRO A 168 2.83 4.13 8.63
C PRO A 168 3.64 5.20 9.38
N PRO A 169 4.81 4.85 9.96
CA PRO A 169 5.71 5.83 10.54
C PRO A 169 6.44 6.63 9.44
N PRO A 170 7.09 7.76 9.78
CA PRO A 170 7.98 8.46 8.86
C PRO A 170 9.14 7.57 8.41
N ASN A 171 9.54 7.69 7.14
CA ASN A 171 10.66 6.96 6.57
C ASN A 171 11.97 7.28 7.32
N PRO A 172 12.57 6.30 8.02
CA PRO A 172 13.76 6.54 8.83
C PRO A 172 15.00 6.84 7.98
N LEU A 173 15.02 6.41 6.71
CA LEU A 173 16.17 6.58 5.82
C LEU A 173 16.37 8.04 5.39
N LEU A 174 15.35 8.89 5.51
CA LEU A 174 15.46 10.32 5.17
C LEU A 174 16.32 11.11 6.19
N LYS A 175 16.44 10.61 7.44
CA LYS A 175 17.10 11.33 8.54
C LYS A 175 18.56 10.96 8.76
N GLY A 176 19.06 9.86 8.19
CA GLY A 176 20.40 9.35 8.46
C GLY A 176 21.50 10.00 7.62
N ASN A 177 22.73 10.04 8.15
CA ASN A 177 23.94 10.44 7.39
C ASN A 177 24.66 9.24 6.75
N SER A 178 23.97 8.11 6.60
CA SER A 178 24.52 6.95 5.90
C SER A 178 24.51 7.18 4.39
N SER A 179 25.38 6.46 3.67
CA SER A 179 25.38 6.44 2.20
C SER A 179 24.01 6.08 1.62
N LEU A 180 23.28 5.16 2.28
CA LEU A 180 21.92 4.84 1.91
C LEU A 180 20.98 6.04 2.11
N GLY A 181 21.07 6.77 3.22
CA GLY A 181 20.27 7.96 3.47
C GLY A 181 20.51 9.08 2.45
N GLU A 182 21.75 9.24 1.99
CA GLU A 182 22.06 10.17 0.89
C GLU A 182 21.38 9.78 -0.42
N ILE A 183 21.38 8.49 -0.76
CA ILE A 183 20.65 7.97 -1.93
C ILE A 183 19.15 8.24 -1.78
N VAL A 184 18.57 7.95 -0.62
CA VAL A 184 17.14 8.19 -0.36
C VAL A 184 16.78 9.67 -0.47
N ARG A 185 17.59 10.59 0.07
CA ARG A 185 17.36 12.04 -0.06
C ARG A 185 17.50 12.52 -1.50
N ARG A 186 18.48 12.01 -2.25
CA ARG A 186 18.58 12.29 -3.69
C ARG A 186 17.34 11.81 -4.43
N ASN A 187 16.88 10.59 -4.11
CA ASN A 187 15.67 10.05 -4.69
C ASN A 187 14.43 10.87 -4.33
N ARG A 188 14.29 11.31 -3.07
CA ARG A 188 13.23 12.21 -2.61
C ARG A 188 13.18 13.46 -3.46
N ARG A 189 14.31 14.13 -3.70
CA ARG A 189 14.36 15.37 -4.52
C ARG A 189 13.92 15.11 -5.96
N ALA A 190 14.45 14.06 -6.60
CA ALA A 190 14.03 13.69 -7.94
C ALA A 190 12.54 13.30 -8.01
N LEU A 191 12.02 12.63 -6.97
CA LEU A 191 10.61 12.30 -6.81
C LEU A 191 9.76 13.57 -6.69
N VAL A 192 10.07 14.50 -5.77
CA VAL A 192 9.40 15.81 -5.63
C VAL A 192 9.29 16.51 -6.98
N ASN A 193 10.42 16.62 -7.70
CA ASN A 193 10.49 17.32 -8.98
C ASN A 193 9.63 16.62 -10.05
N THR A 194 9.77 15.30 -10.18
CA THR A 194 9.02 14.52 -11.18
C THR A 194 7.51 14.57 -10.90
N LEU A 195 7.14 14.56 -9.62
CA LEU A 195 5.75 14.56 -9.19
C LEU A 195 5.13 15.98 -9.11
N GLY A 196 5.94 17.03 -9.31
CA GLY A 196 5.51 18.43 -9.20
C GLY A 196 5.01 18.77 -7.80
N ILE A 197 5.68 18.26 -6.76
CA ILE A 197 5.32 18.52 -5.36
C ILE A 197 5.93 19.86 -4.95
N LYS A 198 5.13 20.72 -4.33
CA LYS A 198 5.63 21.95 -3.73
C LYS A 198 6.37 21.57 -2.45
N ASP A 199 7.69 21.65 -2.49
CA ASP A 199 8.50 21.39 -1.31
C ASP A 199 8.35 22.54 -0.32
N VAL A 200 7.89 22.22 0.89
CA VAL A 200 7.66 23.21 1.95
C VAL A 200 8.80 23.15 2.98
N HIS A 201 9.63 22.10 2.97
CA HIS A 201 10.73 21.90 3.89
C HIS A 201 11.89 21.14 3.21
N PRO A 202 12.91 21.83 2.68
CA PRO A 202 14.10 21.17 2.17
C PRO A 202 14.86 20.52 3.36
N TYR A 203 14.97 19.20 3.33
CA TYR A 203 15.77 18.40 4.28
C TYR A 203 17.26 18.41 3.93
#